data_AF-A0A3D5Z7L4-F1
#
_entry.id   AF-A0A3D5Z7L4-F1
#
_cell.length_a   1.000
_cell.length_b   1.000
_cell.length_c   1.000
_cell.angle_alpha   90.00
_cell.angle_beta   90.00
_cell.angle_gamma   90.00
#
_symmetry.space_group_name_H-M   'P 1'
#
loop_
_entity.id
_entity.type
_entity.pdbx_description
1 polymer ?
#
loop_
_entity_poly.entity_id
_entity_poly.type
_entity_poly.pdbx_seq_one_letter_code
_entity_poly.pdbx_strand_id
1 'polypeptide(L)'
;MKKIKNLLNVFRKTSYFKMSVIGMIMLSFLSISCINKKDFFFKAMHDTYVNPYFLTVVFLIFICNAIFLAKCFFKNSAYIIRKKNLSNYLKTMSAYNLVIDLYSFLILLGFTAICVFLRVSAKIDIFEIYKYNINYFVYLVFYFVRTFIIIFLFTNMINYIFLLPKKYYNIIYIVICVLAVVLVVYPYNYSVVTLGNFHIFIGYYLIPLEYSSFSLELLFSVGIIMILYSCNIIIDYLFEKFIRGYNV
;
A
#
# COMPACT_ATOMS: atom_id res chain seq x y z
N MET A 1 -12.65 -19.98 5.81
CA MET A 1 -11.22 -20.38 5.96
C MET A 1 -10.67 -21.28 4.84
N LYS A 2 -11.31 -22.42 4.47
CA LYS A 2 -10.74 -23.38 3.48
C LYS A 2 -10.43 -22.76 2.10
N LYS A 3 -11.31 -21.89 1.57
CA LYS A 3 -11.10 -21.17 0.30
C LYS A 3 -9.90 -20.21 0.33
N ILE A 4 -9.73 -19.46 1.42
CA ILE A 4 -8.61 -18.51 1.60
C ILE A 4 -7.28 -19.26 1.71
N LYS A 5 -7.23 -20.37 2.47
CA LYS A 5 -6.04 -21.21 2.59
C LYS A 5 -5.61 -21.78 1.24
N ASN A 6 -6.56 -22.24 0.43
CA ASN A 6 -6.29 -22.75 -0.92
C ASN A 6 -5.78 -21.64 -1.85
N LEU A 7 -6.35 -20.43 -1.78
CA LEU A 7 -5.89 -19.27 -2.54
C LEU A 7 -4.43 -18.92 -2.21
N LEU A 8 -4.10 -18.79 -0.92
CA LEU A 8 -2.74 -18.50 -0.47
C LEU A 8 -1.76 -19.59 -0.90
N ASN A 9 -2.14 -20.88 -0.84
CA ASN A 9 -1.31 -21.97 -1.30
C ASN A 9 -1.06 -21.93 -2.82
N VAL A 10 -2.06 -21.55 -3.61
CA VAL A 10 -1.90 -21.38 -5.07
C VAL A 10 -0.98 -20.19 -5.34
N PHE A 11 -1.25 -19.04 -4.70
CA PHE A 11 -0.46 -17.82 -4.85
C PHE A 11 1.01 -18.05 -4.49
N ARG A 12 1.28 -18.72 -3.36
CA ARG A 12 2.64 -19.07 -2.90
C ARG A 12 3.44 -19.92 -3.89
N LYS A 13 2.76 -20.74 -4.68
CA LYS A 13 3.41 -21.62 -5.67
C LYS A 13 3.83 -20.87 -6.93
N THR A 14 3.28 -19.67 -7.18
CA THR A 14 3.58 -18.91 -8.39
C THR A 14 5.04 -18.41 -8.39
N SER A 15 5.69 -18.42 -9.56
CA SER A 15 7.02 -17.84 -9.74
C SER A 15 7.04 -16.35 -9.41
N TYR A 16 5.94 -15.66 -9.74
CA TYR A 16 5.74 -14.25 -9.44
C TYR A 16 5.78 -13.96 -7.92
N PHE A 17 5.05 -14.73 -7.11
CA PHE A 17 5.11 -14.56 -5.66
C PHE A 17 6.52 -14.77 -5.11
N LYS A 18 7.25 -15.78 -5.62
CA LYS A 18 8.65 -16.01 -5.22
C LYS A 18 9.54 -14.81 -5.56
N MET A 19 9.39 -14.22 -6.75
CA MET A 19 10.10 -13.00 -7.13
C MET A 19 9.71 -11.80 -6.26
N SER A 20 8.42 -11.62 -5.95
CA SER A 20 7.91 -10.58 -5.06
C SER A 20 8.52 -10.71 -3.65
N VAL A 21 8.60 -11.93 -3.11
CA VAL A 21 9.28 -12.22 -1.83
C VAL A 21 10.77 -11.89 -1.88
N ILE A 22 11.47 -12.28 -2.94
CA ILE A 22 12.89 -11.92 -3.11
C ILE A 22 13.05 -10.39 -3.14
N GLY A 23 12.18 -9.69 -3.87
CA GLY A 23 12.16 -8.22 -3.91
C GLY A 23 11.92 -7.60 -2.54
N MET A 24 10.97 -8.13 -1.75
CA MET A 24 10.71 -7.68 -0.37
C MET A 24 11.91 -7.93 0.56
N ILE A 25 12.61 -9.05 0.40
CA ILE A 25 13.83 -9.35 1.16
C ILE A 25 14.94 -8.36 0.80
N MET A 26 15.20 -8.14 -0.50
CA MET A 26 16.21 -7.18 -0.96
C MET A 26 15.90 -5.76 -0.50
N LEU A 27 14.63 -5.34 -0.56
CA LEU A 27 14.18 -4.06 -0.03
C LEU A 27 14.39 -3.95 1.48
N SER A 28 14.14 -5.04 2.22
CA SER A 28 14.41 -5.09 3.66
C SER A 28 15.91 -4.95 3.97
N PHE A 29 16.80 -5.44 3.12
CA PHE A 29 18.24 -5.17 3.26
C PHE A 29 18.60 -3.71 2.97
N LEU A 30 17.93 -3.06 2.01
CA LEU A 30 18.12 -1.63 1.77
C LEU A 30 17.76 -0.78 2.99
N SER A 31 16.79 -1.19 3.81
CA SER A 31 16.45 -0.48 5.05
C SER A 31 17.64 -0.28 5.99
N ILE A 32 18.61 -1.23 6.01
CA ILE A 32 19.82 -1.17 6.84
C ILE A 32 20.62 0.10 6.55
N SER A 33 20.65 0.54 5.29
CA SER A 33 21.37 1.74 4.87
C SER A 33 20.73 3.04 5.40
N CYS A 34 19.43 3.01 5.67
CA CYS A 34 18.65 4.16 6.14
C CYS A 34 18.62 4.30 7.66
N ILE A 35 19.14 3.33 8.41
CA ILE A 35 19.02 3.26 9.87
C ILE A 35 20.33 3.69 10.54
N ASN A 36 20.22 4.65 11.47
CA ASN A 36 21.32 5.02 12.35
C ASN A 36 21.50 3.97 13.45
N LYS A 37 22.74 3.47 13.63
CA LYS A 37 23.07 2.46 14.65
C LYS A 37 22.86 2.96 16.09
N LYS A 38 22.73 4.27 16.29
CA LYS A 38 22.45 4.88 17.59
C LYS A 38 20.96 4.83 17.96
N ASP A 39 20.07 4.61 17.00
CA ASP A 39 18.64 4.57 17.27
C ASP A 39 18.22 3.29 18.01
N PHE A 40 17.03 3.36 18.60
CA PHE A 40 16.34 2.22 19.20
C PHE A 40 15.44 1.53 18.18
N PHE A 41 15.11 0.27 18.43
CA PHE A 41 14.38 -0.59 17.51
C PHE A 41 13.11 0.04 16.94
N PHE A 42 12.20 0.56 17.79
CA PHE A 42 10.93 1.13 17.32
C PHE A 42 11.09 2.40 16.50
N LYS A 43 12.06 3.25 16.87
CA LYS A 43 12.39 4.45 16.11
C LYS A 43 13.00 4.09 14.75
N ALA A 44 13.96 3.16 14.72
CA ALA A 44 14.58 2.69 13.48
C ALA A 44 13.58 2.00 12.53
N MET A 45 12.61 1.25 13.07
CA MET A 45 11.48 0.73 12.31
C MET A 45 10.65 1.86 11.72
N HIS A 46 10.28 2.87 12.52
CA HIS A 46 9.53 4.02 12.05
C HIS A 46 10.28 4.76 10.93
N ASP A 47 11.56 5.10 11.13
CA ASP A 47 12.36 5.88 10.19
C ASP A 47 12.53 5.16 8.84
N THR A 48 12.57 3.82 8.85
CA THR A 48 12.55 3.00 7.64
C THR A 48 11.26 3.20 6.83
N TYR A 49 10.11 3.19 7.50
CA TYR A 49 8.81 3.28 6.85
C TYR A 49 8.38 4.73 6.55
N VAL A 50 9.04 5.73 7.14
CA VAL A 50 8.94 7.14 6.72
C VAL A 50 9.76 7.42 5.47
N ASN A 51 10.79 6.61 5.18
CA ASN A 51 11.64 6.84 4.03
C ASN A 51 10.84 6.76 2.70
N PRO A 52 10.76 7.84 1.91
CA PRO A 52 9.98 7.88 0.68
C PRO A 52 10.43 6.86 -0.37
N TYR A 53 11.75 6.60 -0.46
CA TYR A 53 12.29 5.62 -1.39
C TYR A 53 11.85 4.21 -1.01
N PHE A 54 11.93 3.89 0.29
CA PHE A 54 11.46 2.60 0.80
C PHE A 54 9.98 2.40 0.49
N LEU A 55 9.14 3.38 0.86
CA LEU A 55 7.70 3.36 0.60
C LEU A 55 7.38 3.22 -0.89
N THR A 56 8.06 3.95 -1.77
CA THR A 56 7.77 3.87 -3.21
C THR A 56 8.00 2.46 -3.75
N VAL A 57 9.09 1.81 -3.35
CA VAL A 57 9.34 0.41 -3.77
C VAL A 57 8.29 -0.52 -3.19
N VAL A 58 7.83 -0.30 -1.95
CA VAL A 58 6.68 -1.02 -1.38
C VAL A 58 5.43 -0.84 -2.25
N PHE A 59 5.06 0.39 -2.62
CA PHE A 59 3.92 0.65 -3.51
C PHE A 59 4.05 -0.10 -4.83
N LEU A 60 5.22 -0.06 -5.47
CA LEU A 60 5.45 -0.75 -6.74
C LEU A 60 5.25 -2.28 -6.61
N ILE A 61 5.76 -2.89 -5.54
CA ILE A 61 5.56 -4.32 -5.27
C ILE A 61 4.06 -4.66 -5.16
N PHE A 62 3.31 -3.86 -4.41
CA PHE A 62 1.88 -4.06 -4.19
C PHE A 62 1.06 -3.81 -5.47
N ILE A 63 1.43 -2.80 -6.26
CA ILE A 63 0.86 -2.57 -7.59
C ILE A 63 1.10 -3.80 -8.46
N CYS A 64 2.34 -4.28 -8.56
CA CYS A 64 2.64 -5.47 -9.35
C CYS A 64 1.85 -6.70 -8.87
N ASN A 65 1.64 -6.87 -7.55
CA ASN A 65 0.82 -7.95 -7.00
C ASN A 65 -0.62 -7.84 -7.51
N ALA A 66 -1.20 -6.63 -7.48
CA ALA A 66 -2.53 -6.34 -8.03
C ALA A 66 -2.60 -6.64 -9.55
N ILE A 67 -1.60 -6.22 -10.34
CA ILE A 67 -1.53 -6.55 -11.80
C ILE A 67 -1.53 -8.07 -12.01
N PHE A 68 -0.74 -8.80 -11.22
CA PHE A 68 -0.63 -10.24 -11.34
C PHE A 68 -1.95 -10.94 -11.00
N LEU A 69 -2.59 -10.54 -9.91
CA LEU A 69 -3.89 -11.07 -9.50
C LEU A 69 -4.94 -10.79 -10.55
N ALA A 70 -5.04 -9.55 -11.01
CA ALA A 70 -5.82 -9.17 -12.16
C ALA A 70 -5.58 -10.13 -13.32
N LYS A 71 -4.34 -10.30 -13.82
CA LYS A 71 -4.06 -11.20 -14.95
C LYS A 71 -4.49 -12.65 -14.71
N CYS A 72 -4.29 -13.18 -13.50
CA CYS A 72 -4.69 -14.55 -13.14
C CYS A 72 -6.22 -14.73 -13.13
N PHE A 73 -6.96 -13.74 -12.61
CA PHE A 73 -8.42 -13.75 -12.61
C PHE A 73 -9.00 -13.43 -14.02
N PHE A 74 -8.39 -12.51 -14.77
CA PHE A 74 -8.79 -12.11 -16.12
C PHE A 74 -8.61 -13.19 -17.18
N LYS A 75 -7.56 -14.02 -17.09
CA LYS A 75 -7.41 -15.18 -17.99
C LYS A 75 -8.60 -16.15 -17.89
N ASN A 76 -9.31 -16.17 -16.77
CA ASN A 76 -10.52 -16.98 -16.56
C ASN A 76 -11.82 -16.17 -16.67
N SER A 77 -11.76 -14.84 -16.85
CA SER A 77 -12.92 -13.95 -16.72
C SER A 77 -13.76 -13.82 -17.99
N ALA A 78 -13.25 -14.20 -19.17
CA ALA A 78 -14.06 -14.26 -20.39
C ALA A 78 -15.31 -15.15 -20.24
N TYR A 79 -15.27 -16.11 -19.32
CA TYR A 79 -16.39 -17.00 -18.98
C TYR A 79 -17.25 -16.49 -17.80
N ILE A 80 -16.68 -15.71 -16.87
CA ILE A 80 -17.36 -15.21 -15.65
C ILE A 80 -18.09 -13.88 -15.93
N ILE A 81 -17.50 -12.98 -16.72
CA ILE A 81 -18.09 -11.69 -17.10
C ILE A 81 -19.35 -11.91 -17.97
N ARG A 82 -19.44 -13.04 -18.68
CA ARG A 82 -20.63 -13.45 -19.45
C ARG A 82 -21.85 -13.86 -18.61
N LYS A 83 -21.77 -13.97 -17.27
CA LYS A 83 -22.93 -14.35 -16.42
C LYS A 83 -23.11 -13.43 -15.20
N LYS A 84 -24.07 -12.51 -15.32
CA LYS A 84 -24.98 -11.92 -14.30
C LYS A 84 -24.45 -11.45 -12.92
N ASN A 85 -23.17 -11.49 -12.56
CA ASN A 85 -22.73 -11.08 -11.21
C ASN A 85 -21.34 -10.39 -11.16
N LEU A 86 -21.14 -9.36 -12.01
CA LEU A 86 -19.95 -8.51 -11.99
C LEU A 86 -19.65 -7.93 -10.60
N SER A 87 -20.67 -7.42 -9.90
CA SER A 87 -20.52 -6.86 -8.54
C SER A 87 -19.94 -7.89 -7.56
N ASN A 88 -20.42 -9.13 -7.59
CA ASN A 88 -19.88 -10.20 -6.76
C ASN A 88 -18.44 -10.59 -7.16
N TYR A 89 -18.11 -10.54 -8.45
CA TYR A 89 -16.75 -10.77 -8.92
C TYR A 89 -15.78 -9.69 -8.40
N LEU A 90 -16.16 -8.41 -8.49
CA LEU A 90 -15.35 -7.28 -8.02
C LEU A 90 -15.13 -7.34 -6.51
N LYS A 91 -16.19 -7.60 -5.74
CA LYS A 91 -16.09 -7.82 -4.28
C LYS A 91 -15.16 -8.97 -3.92
N THR A 92 -15.24 -10.07 -4.66
CA THR A 92 -14.38 -11.25 -4.43
C THR A 92 -12.92 -10.96 -4.76
N MET A 93 -12.67 -10.25 -5.87
CA MET A 93 -11.32 -9.84 -6.28
C MET A 93 -10.69 -8.89 -5.26
N SER A 94 -11.43 -7.86 -4.82
CA SER A 94 -10.98 -6.93 -3.79
C SER A 94 -10.66 -7.65 -2.46
N ALA A 95 -11.51 -8.59 -2.03
CA ALA A 95 -11.24 -9.39 -0.84
C ALA A 95 -9.98 -10.27 -0.97
N TYR A 96 -9.69 -10.81 -2.14
CA TYR A 96 -8.46 -11.59 -2.37
C TYR A 96 -7.21 -10.70 -2.42
N ASN A 97 -7.31 -9.50 -3.00
CA ASN A 97 -6.23 -8.52 -2.96
C ASN A 97 -5.91 -8.14 -1.51
N LEU A 98 -6.92 -7.84 -0.70
CA LEU A 98 -6.74 -7.52 0.73
C LEU A 98 -5.93 -8.61 1.45
N VAL A 99 -6.28 -9.88 1.25
CA VAL A 99 -5.60 -11.00 1.90
C VAL A 99 -4.14 -11.12 1.44
N ILE A 100 -3.89 -10.96 0.14
CA ILE A 100 -2.54 -11.10 -0.43
C ILE A 100 -1.66 -9.91 -0.05
N ASP A 101 -2.20 -8.71 -0.09
CA ASP A 101 -1.53 -7.49 0.31
C ASP A 101 -1.19 -7.55 1.81
N LEU A 102 -2.13 -7.95 2.66
CA LEU A 102 -1.87 -8.14 4.09
C LEU A 102 -0.76 -9.19 4.33
N TYR A 103 -0.84 -10.32 3.63
CA TYR A 103 0.18 -11.37 3.76
C TYR A 103 1.56 -10.90 3.30
N SER A 104 1.63 -10.15 2.19
CA SER A 104 2.87 -9.56 1.68
C SER A 104 3.42 -8.50 2.63
N PHE A 105 2.56 -7.65 3.18
CA PHE A 105 2.93 -6.62 4.15
C PHE A 105 3.53 -7.22 5.43
N LEU A 106 2.94 -8.31 5.94
CA LEU A 106 3.45 -9.02 7.11
C LEU A 106 4.81 -9.66 6.85
N ILE A 107 5.03 -10.22 5.65
CA ILE A 107 6.35 -10.74 5.25
C ILE A 107 7.39 -9.61 5.26
N LEU A 108 7.06 -8.49 4.61
CA LEU A 108 7.94 -7.33 4.55
C LEU A 108 8.26 -6.81 5.96
N LEU A 109 7.25 -6.63 6.81
CA LEU A 109 7.42 -6.23 8.22
C LEU A 109 8.32 -7.19 9.01
N GLY A 110 8.18 -8.50 8.80
CA GLY A 110 9.02 -9.49 9.46
C GLY A 110 10.49 -9.36 9.05
N PHE A 111 10.76 -9.23 7.75
CA PHE A 111 12.14 -9.08 7.26
C PHE A 111 12.76 -7.74 7.64
N THR A 112 12.01 -6.63 7.56
CA THR A 112 12.51 -5.32 8.01
C THR A 112 12.81 -5.32 9.50
N ALA A 113 11.96 -5.92 10.32
CA ALA A 113 12.20 -6.07 11.76
C ALA A 113 13.50 -6.83 12.05
N ILE A 114 13.77 -7.94 11.34
CA ILE A 114 15.02 -8.69 11.49
C ILE A 114 16.23 -7.80 11.12
N CYS A 115 16.17 -7.12 9.97
CA CYS A 115 17.24 -6.23 9.52
C CYS A 115 17.51 -5.09 10.51
N VAL A 116 16.45 -4.45 11.02
CA VAL A 116 16.52 -3.38 12.01
C VAL A 116 17.12 -3.89 13.31
N PHE A 117 16.63 -5.02 13.82
CA PHE A 117 17.13 -5.65 15.04
C PHE A 117 18.64 -5.92 14.99
N LEU A 118 19.12 -6.47 13.86
CA LEU A 118 20.54 -6.70 13.60
C LEU A 118 21.33 -5.38 13.53
N ARG A 119 20.77 -4.35 12.90
CA ARG A 119 21.45 -3.05 12.68
C ARG A 119 21.61 -2.23 13.97
N VAL A 120 20.58 -2.18 14.81
CA VAL A 120 20.62 -1.41 16.08
C VAL A 120 21.19 -2.21 17.25
N SER A 121 21.65 -3.44 17.00
CA SER A 121 22.22 -4.33 18.02
C SER A 121 21.25 -4.59 19.19
N ALA A 122 19.99 -4.90 18.87
CA ALA A 122 18.96 -5.26 19.84
C ALA A 122 18.64 -4.21 20.93
N LYS A 123 18.95 -2.93 20.69
CA LYS A 123 18.52 -1.83 21.57
C LYS A 123 17.00 -1.65 21.49
N ILE A 124 16.28 -2.37 22.34
CA ILE A 124 14.83 -2.26 22.51
C ILE A 124 14.57 -1.44 23.76
N ASP A 125 13.97 -0.28 23.56
CA ASP A 125 13.51 0.54 24.68
C ASP A 125 12.31 1.37 24.20
N ILE A 126 11.40 1.61 25.12
CA ILE A 126 10.04 2.07 24.90
C ILE A 126 9.96 3.49 25.45
N PHE A 127 10.26 4.45 24.60
CA PHE A 127 10.20 5.87 24.95
C PHE A 127 8.98 6.53 24.36
N GLU A 128 8.68 7.70 24.91
CA GLU A 128 7.74 8.61 24.31
C GLU A 128 8.37 9.34 23.11
N ILE A 129 7.56 9.59 22.10
CA ILE A 129 7.84 10.56 21.06
C ILE A 129 7.67 11.93 21.71
N TYR A 130 8.77 12.66 21.94
CA TYR A 130 8.75 13.98 22.56
C TYR A 130 7.73 14.96 21.94
N LYS A 131 7.46 14.82 20.64
CA LYS A 131 6.49 15.64 19.90
C LYS A 131 5.03 15.33 20.24
N TYR A 132 4.71 14.08 20.58
CA TYR A 132 3.34 13.58 20.70
C TYR A 132 2.96 13.10 22.09
N ASN A 133 3.93 12.96 23.00
CA ASN A 133 3.72 12.43 24.35
C ASN A 133 3.02 11.05 24.32
N ILE A 134 3.36 10.23 23.33
CA ILE A 134 2.87 8.87 23.16
C ILE A 134 4.05 7.93 22.97
N ASN A 135 3.87 6.69 23.39
CA ASN A 135 4.83 5.63 23.21
C ASN A 135 5.11 5.36 21.71
N TYR A 136 6.40 5.28 21.34
CA TYR A 136 6.86 4.94 19.99
C TYR A 136 6.24 3.66 19.43
N PHE A 137 6.00 2.63 20.26
CA PHE A 137 5.35 1.40 19.83
C PHE A 137 3.91 1.64 19.36
N VAL A 138 3.13 2.40 20.13
CA VAL A 138 1.73 2.71 19.81
C VAL A 138 1.66 3.51 18.51
N TYR A 139 2.54 4.50 18.38
CA TYR A 139 2.65 5.31 17.17
C TYR A 139 3.06 4.47 15.95
N LEU A 140 4.03 3.55 16.10
CA LEU A 140 4.47 2.66 15.03
C LEU A 140 3.33 1.74 14.54
N VAL A 141 2.54 1.18 15.47
CA VAL A 141 1.37 0.36 15.12
C VAL A 141 0.35 1.19 14.33
N PHE A 142 0.04 2.40 14.80
CA PHE A 142 -0.84 3.32 14.08
C PHE A 142 -0.31 3.61 12.66
N TYR A 143 0.98 3.90 12.54
CA TYR A 143 1.63 4.21 11.27
C TYR A 143 1.56 3.04 10.28
N PHE A 144 1.83 1.81 10.73
CA PHE A 144 1.72 0.62 9.89
C PHE A 144 0.29 0.34 9.44
N VAL A 145 -0.69 0.46 10.33
CA VAL A 145 -2.11 0.27 9.98
C VAL A 145 -2.54 1.32 8.95
N ARG A 146 -2.22 2.59 9.18
CA ARG A 146 -2.49 3.68 8.24
C ARG A 146 -1.88 3.40 6.86
N THR A 147 -0.60 3.10 6.84
CA THR A 147 0.17 2.87 5.59
C THR A 147 -0.42 1.71 4.81
N PHE A 148 -0.74 0.60 5.49
CA PHE A 148 -1.37 -0.56 4.88
C PHE A 148 -2.73 -0.23 4.26
N ILE A 149 -3.62 0.45 5.00
CA ILE A 149 -4.96 0.81 4.49
C ILE A 149 -4.84 1.70 3.24
N ILE A 150 -3.95 2.68 3.27
CA ILE A 150 -3.73 3.58 2.13
C ILE A 150 -3.22 2.81 0.92
N ILE A 151 -2.18 1.99 1.07
CA ILE A 151 -1.65 1.13 -0.01
C ILE A 151 -2.74 0.23 -0.58
N PHE A 152 -3.54 -0.41 0.28
CA PHE A 152 -4.64 -1.27 -0.12
C PHE A 152 -5.70 -0.50 -0.93
N LEU A 153 -6.11 0.69 -0.48
CA LEU A 153 -7.09 1.49 -1.21
C LEU A 153 -6.57 1.93 -2.58
N PHE A 154 -5.28 2.28 -2.71
CA PHE A 154 -4.66 2.63 -3.99
C PHE A 154 -4.57 1.43 -4.94
N THR A 155 -4.07 0.30 -4.45
CA THR A 155 -3.98 -0.92 -5.26
C THR A 155 -5.35 -1.42 -5.69
N ASN A 156 -6.37 -1.30 -4.83
CA ASN A 156 -7.75 -1.65 -5.19
C ASN A 156 -8.26 -0.80 -6.36
N MET A 157 -8.01 0.51 -6.38
CA MET A 157 -8.34 1.37 -7.55
C MET A 157 -7.65 0.88 -8.83
N ILE A 158 -6.38 0.49 -8.74
CA ILE A 158 -5.60 -0.01 -9.88
C ILE A 158 -6.17 -1.32 -10.45
N ASN A 159 -6.79 -2.16 -9.62
CA ASN A 159 -7.42 -3.39 -10.10
C ASN A 159 -8.57 -3.13 -11.07
N TYR A 160 -9.34 -2.06 -10.85
CA TYR A 160 -10.41 -1.67 -11.75
C TYR A 160 -9.88 -1.29 -13.14
N ILE A 161 -8.71 -0.67 -13.18
CA ILE A 161 -8.07 -0.27 -14.42
C ILE A 161 -7.82 -1.47 -15.34
N PHE A 162 -7.52 -2.66 -14.79
CA PHE A 162 -7.32 -3.88 -15.57
C PHE A 162 -8.62 -4.50 -16.11
N LEU A 163 -9.80 -4.03 -15.68
CA LEU A 163 -11.08 -4.41 -16.29
C LEU A 163 -11.32 -3.66 -17.61
N LEU A 164 -10.56 -2.59 -17.91
CA LEU A 164 -10.77 -1.79 -19.11
C LEU A 164 -10.37 -2.55 -20.37
N PRO A 165 -10.97 -2.24 -21.53
CA PRO A 165 -10.54 -2.81 -22.81
C PRO A 165 -9.06 -2.55 -23.09
N LYS A 166 -8.38 -3.54 -23.70
CA LYS A 166 -6.94 -3.50 -24.04
C LYS A 166 -6.49 -2.21 -24.75
N LYS A 167 -7.39 -1.55 -25.49
CA LYS A 167 -7.14 -0.26 -26.17
C LYS A 167 -6.67 0.84 -25.20
N TYR A 168 -7.04 0.76 -23.92
CA TYR A 168 -6.68 1.76 -22.91
C TYR A 168 -5.41 1.40 -22.12
N TYR A 169 -4.86 0.18 -22.25
CA TYR A 169 -3.76 -0.29 -21.41
C TYR A 169 -2.48 0.55 -21.55
N ASN A 170 -2.18 1.08 -22.74
CA ASN A 170 -0.99 1.92 -22.92
C ASN A 170 -1.09 3.25 -22.15
N ILE A 171 -2.27 3.87 -22.15
CA ILE A 171 -2.52 5.11 -21.38
C ILE A 171 -2.38 4.83 -19.88
N ILE A 172 -2.85 3.65 -19.44
CA ILE A 172 -2.79 3.21 -18.05
C ILE A 172 -1.35 3.01 -17.57
N TYR A 173 -0.50 2.34 -18.35
CA TYR A 173 0.91 2.15 -17.98
C TYR A 173 1.61 3.50 -17.86
N ILE A 174 1.30 4.45 -18.74
CA ILE A 174 1.82 5.82 -18.66
C ILE A 174 1.36 6.51 -17.37
N VAL A 175 0.07 6.42 -17.01
CA VAL A 175 -0.44 7.03 -15.77
C VAL A 175 0.17 6.40 -14.52
N ILE A 176 0.35 5.07 -14.47
CA ILE A 176 1.01 4.39 -13.33
C ILE A 176 2.48 4.80 -13.24
N CYS A 177 3.20 4.86 -14.36
CA CYS A 177 4.59 5.33 -14.40
C CYS A 177 4.71 6.79 -13.97
N VAL A 178 3.79 7.67 -14.42
CA VAL A 178 3.77 9.08 -14.01
C VAL A 178 3.46 9.20 -12.52
N LEU A 179 2.47 8.47 -11.99
CA LEU A 179 2.19 8.43 -10.55
C LEU A 179 3.39 7.94 -9.73
N ALA A 180 4.09 6.89 -10.21
CA ALA A 180 5.30 6.40 -9.57
C ALA A 180 6.41 7.46 -9.59
N VAL A 181 6.65 8.12 -10.72
CA VAL A 181 7.65 9.20 -10.83
C VAL A 181 7.30 10.38 -9.93
N VAL A 182 6.03 10.78 -9.88
CA VAL A 182 5.58 11.90 -9.04
C VAL A 182 5.71 11.57 -7.54
N LEU A 183 5.52 10.30 -7.14
CA LEU A 183 5.79 9.84 -5.78
C LEU A 183 7.29 9.77 -5.43
N VAL A 184 8.17 9.53 -6.42
CA VAL A 184 9.64 9.43 -6.27
C VAL A 184 10.34 10.80 -6.28
N VAL A 185 9.89 11.73 -7.12
CA VAL A 185 10.67 12.92 -7.50
C VAL A 185 10.37 14.13 -6.61
N TYR A 186 9.26 14.15 -5.87
CA TYR A 186 8.94 15.33 -5.08
C TYR A 186 9.89 15.45 -3.87
N PRO A 187 10.69 16.53 -3.76
CA PRO A 187 11.55 16.74 -2.61
C PRO A 187 10.66 16.97 -1.39
N TYR A 188 10.66 16.02 -0.47
CA TYR A 188 9.98 16.15 0.81
C TYR A 188 10.77 17.15 1.66
N ASN A 189 10.44 18.44 1.55
CA ASN A 189 10.78 19.38 2.60
C ASN A 189 9.88 19.05 3.79
N TYR A 190 10.47 18.44 4.83
CA TYR A 190 9.83 18.13 6.10
C TYR A 190 9.46 19.43 6.81
N SER A 191 8.30 20.00 6.51
CA SER A 191 7.71 21.08 7.29
C SER A 191 6.56 20.53 8.11
N VAL A 192 6.49 20.91 9.40
CA VAL A 192 5.41 20.44 10.29
C VAL A 192 4.08 20.95 9.74
N VAL A 193 3.18 20.04 9.41
CA VAL A 193 1.87 20.41 8.86
C VAL A 193 0.97 20.90 9.99
N THR A 194 0.53 22.15 9.85
CA THR A 194 -0.49 22.80 10.68
C THR A 194 -1.79 22.95 9.87
N LEU A 195 -2.90 23.26 10.53
CA LEU A 195 -4.23 23.39 9.89
C LEU A 195 -4.27 24.34 8.67
N GLY A 196 -3.37 25.33 8.60
CA GLY A 196 -3.33 26.33 7.51
C GLY A 196 -2.46 25.95 6.31
N ASN A 197 -1.66 24.88 6.36
CA ASN A 197 -0.66 24.56 5.34
C ASN A 197 -1.16 23.47 4.39
N PHE A 198 -2.19 23.78 3.59
CA PHE A 198 -2.73 22.84 2.60
C PHE A 198 -1.99 22.94 1.25
N HIS A 199 -0.90 22.19 1.08
CA HIS A 199 -0.35 21.79 -0.22
C HIS A 199 -1.36 21.03 -1.09
N ILE A 200 -1.29 21.28 -2.41
CA ILE A 200 -2.17 20.70 -3.44
C ILE A 200 -1.85 19.22 -3.70
N PHE A 201 -0.62 18.77 -3.44
CA PHE A 201 -0.20 17.40 -3.74
C PHE A 201 -0.59 16.45 -2.61
N ILE A 202 -1.65 15.65 -2.80
CA ILE A 202 -2.15 14.68 -1.81
C ILE A 202 -1.07 13.66 -1.40
N GLY A 203 -0.14 13.30 -2.31
CA GLY A 203 0.99 12.42 -2.00
C GLY A 203 1.89 12.93 -0.87
N TYR A 204 1.94 14.25 -0.69
CA TYR A 204 2.65 14.89 0.43
C TYR A 204 2.06 14.47 1.79
N TYR A 205 0.76 14.15 1.85
CA TYR A 205 0.07 13.82 3.11
C TYR A 205 -0.10 12.34 3.40
N LEU A 206 0.25 11.49 2.44
CA LEU A 206 -0.20 10.11 2.52
C LEU A 206 0.56 9.32 3.59
N ILE A 207 1.85 9.58 3.82
CA ILE A 207 2.67 8.63 4.60
C ILE A 207 3.75 9.25 5.49
N PRO A 208 4.65 10.17 5.05
CA PRO A 208 5.78 10.58 5.88
C PRO A 208 5.60 11.91 6.63
N LEU A 209 4.38 12.44 6.76
CA LEU A 209 4.17 13.72 7.43
C LEU A 209 4.30 13.62 8.93
N GLU A 210 4.98 14.62 9.49
CA GLU A 210 4.87 14.93 10.90
C GLU A 210 3.86 16.07 11.12
N TYR A 211 2.84 15.79 11.90
CA TYR A 211 1.83 16.78 12.31
C TYR A 211 2.22 17.46 13.61
N SER A 212 1.55 18.57 13.96
CA SER A 212 1.78 19.29 15.22
C SER A 212 1.32 18.52 16.47
N SER A 213 0.37 17.60 16.33
CA SER A 213 -0.11 16.74 17.40
C SER A 213 -0.59 15.39 16.85
N PHE A 214 -0.57 14.36 17.69
CA PHE A 214 -1.04 13.02 17.31
C PHE A 214 -2.55 12.99 17.01
N SER A 215 -3.36 13.76 17.74
CA SER A 215 -4.79 13.92 17.47
C SER A 215 -5.06 14.49 16.08
N LEU A 216 -4.26 15.46 15.65
CA LEU A 216 -4.38 16.05 14.32
C LEU A 216 -3.94 15.06 13.25
N GLU A 217 -2.86 14.31 13.48
CA GLU A 217 -2.44 13.22 12.60
C GLU A 217 -3.53 12.15 12.41
N LEU A 218 -4.21 11.75 13.50
CA LEU A 218 -5.34 10.83 13.45
C LEU A 218 -6.48 11.38 12.57
N LEU A 219 -6.88 12.64 12.79
CA LEU A 219 -7.96 13.27 12.04
C LEU A 219 -7.66 13.36 10.54
N PHE A 220 -6.46 13.83 10.18
CA PHE A 220 -6.04 13.89 8.77
C PHE A 220 -5.93 12.50 8.15
N SER A 221 -5.41 11.52 8.88
CA SER A 221 -5.31 10.14 8.40
C SER A 221 -6.69 9.54 8.13
N VAL A 222 -7.65 9.71 9.03
CA VAL A 222 -9.04 9.28 8.82
C VAL A 222 -9.67 10.01 7.64
N GLY A 223 -9.47 11.34 7.53
CA GLY A 223 -9.97 12.14 6.41
C GLY A 223 -9.47 11.63 5.06
N ILE A 224 -8.17 11.38 4.94
CA ILE A 224 -7.56 10.85 3.71
C ILE A 224 -8.09 9.45 3.38
N ILE A 225 -8.19 8.56 4.38
CA ILE A 225 -8.74 7.21 4.18
C ILE A 225 -10.19 7.30 3.69
N MET A 226 -11.01 8.18 4.26
CA MET A 226 -12.39 8.39 3.83
C MET A 226 -12.49 8.90 2.39
N ILE A 227 -11.62 9.83 1.99
CA ILE A 227 -11.54 10.33 0.60
C ILE A 227 -11.18 9.18 -0.34
N LEU A 228 -10.10 8.44 -0.06
CA LEU A 228 -9.67 7.31 -0.88
C LEU A 228 -10.72 6.18 -0.95
N TYR A 229 -11.41 5.92 0.14
CA TYR A 229 -12.51 4.97 0.17
C TYR A 229 -13.68 5.43 -0.70
N SER A 230 -14.04 6.72 -0.62
CA SER A 230 -15.08 7.32 -1.47
C SER A 230 -14.71 7.25 -2.96
N CYS A 231 -13.45 7.51 -3.30
CA CYS A 231 -12.94 7.32 -4.66
C CYS A 231 -13.09 5.88 -5.15
N ASN A 232 -12.77 4.89 -4.31
CA ASN A 232 -12.98 3.47 -4.65
C ASN A 232 -14.46 3.17 -4.95
N ILE A 233 -15.39 3.67 -4.13
CA ILE A 233 -16.84 3.49 -4.36
C ILE A 233 -17.27 4.12 -5.69
N ILE A 234 -16.83 5.36 -5.96
CA ILE A 234 -17.17 6.07 -7.19
C ILE A 234 -16.64 5.29 -8.41
N ILE A 235 -15.41 4.81 -8.36
CA ILE A 235 -14.81 4.01 -9.44
C ILE A 235 -15.62 2.72 -9.66
N ASP A 236 -15.95 1.99 -8.59
CA ASP A 236 -16.75 0.76 -8.67
C ASP A 236 -18.09 1.02 -9.36
N TYR A 237 -18.80 2.08 -8.95
CA TYR A 237 -20.07 2.49 -9.55
C TYR A 237 -19.94 2.87 -11.04
N LEU A 238 -18.92 3.65 -11.39
CA LEU A 238 -18.65 4.05 -12.78
C LEU A 238 -18.33 2.84 -13.66
N PHE A 239 -17.55 1.88 -13.15
CA PHE A 239 -17.23 0.64 -13.87
C PHE A 239 -18.45 -0.25 -14.08
N GLU A 240 -19.31 -0.41 -13.06
CA GLU A 240 -20.56 -1.13 -13.22
C GLU A 240 -21.45 -0.50 -14.31
N LYS A 241 -21.55 0.84 -14.35
CA LYS A 241 -22.33 1.55 -15.36
C LYS A 241 -21.71 1.43 -16.76
N PHE A 242 -20.39 1.60 -16.88
CA PHE A 242 -19.66 1.51 -18.15
C PHE A 242 -19.80 0.12 -18.79
N ILE A 243 -19.64 -0.95 -18.01
CA ILE A 243 -19.75 -2.33 -18.52
C ILE A 243 -21.20 -2.68 -18.89
N ARG A 244 -22.20 -2.18 -18.15
CA ARG A 244 -23.62 -2.36 -18.51
C ARG A 244 -23.98 -1.60 -19.80
N GLY A 245 -23.39 -0.44 -20.04
CA GLY A 245 -23.62 0.36 -21.26
C GLY A 245 -23.04 -0.27 -22.54
N TYR A 246 -22.11 -1.22 -22.44
CA TYR A 246 -21.58 -1.99 -23.58
C TYR A 246 -22.44 -3.23 -23.95
N ASN A 247 -23.45 -3.57 -23.14
CA ASN A 247 -24.34 -4.72 -23.37
C ASN A 247 -25.70 -4.34 -23.98
N VAL A 248 -25.80 -3.14 -24.56
CA VAL A 248 -26.93 -2.67 -25.40
C VAL A 248 -26.38 -2.39 -26.79
#